data_AF-R7LTI1-F1
#
_entry.id   AF-R7LTI1-F1
#
_cell.length_a   1.000
_cell.length_b   1.000
_cell.length_c   1.000
_cell.angle_alpha   90.00
_cell.angle_beta   90.00
_cell.angle_gamma   90.00
#
_symmetry.space_group_name_H-M   'P 1'
#
loop_
_entity.id
_entity.type
_entity.pdbx_description
1 polymer ?
#
loop_
_entity_poly.entity_id
_entity_poly.type
_entity_poly.pdbx_seq_one_letter_code
_entity_poly.pdbx_strand_id
1 'polypeptide(L)'
;MKEKIKQLANTRQFHICMVLVIIFAILFIAGIISLKYNVEGEGNPPFNLSKISIISNIDGTDTEDTENKWNLEVNQNNDIYLYIKKNENYKYTETISSVVINNFNIVKSPSVGQLKLFKPDVDVENVIFISSSENETNSIEYEGDINSNIKNMKISNQGGIVVFRYAITGIGNYISNDDGEINHNELLKKLSVNYDDLKFEVSFDININLDSKKSYKANMKLELPIGNVVDDGIQSKENTDLENSIFKRI
;
A
#
# COMPACT_ATOMS: atom_id res chain seq x y z
N MET A 1 41.39 41.57 -32.77
CA MET A 1 40.41 40.52 -32.36
C MET A 1 39.54 40.97 -31.18
N LYS A 2 40.14 41.44 -30.07
CA LYS A 2 39.41 42.02 -28.92
C LYS A 2 38.46 43.18 -29.27
N GLU A 3 38.86 44.11 -30.13
CA GLU A 3 38.00 45.26 -30.52
C GLU A 3 36.76 44.87 -31.33
N LYS A 4 36.89 43.87 -32.22
CA LYS A 4 35.75 43.36 -33.01
C LYS A 4 34.71 42.65 -32.14
N ILE A 5 35.16 41.92 -31.12
CA ILE A 5 34.29 41.29 -30.11
C ILE A 5 33.57 42.37 -29.28
N LYS A 6 34.27 43.47 -28.95
CA LYS A 6 33.70 44.62 -28.23
C LYS A 6 32.61 45.34 -29.02
N GLN A 7 32.79 45.49 -30.35
CA GLN A 7 31.77 46.06 -31.24
C GLN A 7 30.54 45.14 -31.38
N LEU A 8 30.76 43.83 -31.54
CA LEU A 8 29.69 42.83 -31.63
C LEU A 8 28.86 42.75 -30.34
N ALA A 9 29.50 42.81 -29.18
CA ALA A 9 28.86 42.75 -27.87
C ALA A 9 27.89 43.91 -27.59
N ASN A 10 28.07 45.05 -28.26
CA ASN A 10 27.22 46.25 -28.13
C ASN A 10 26.08 46.29 -29.15
N THR A 11 25.92 45.24 -29.98
CA THR A 11 24.83 45.18 -30.95
C THR A 11 23.54 44.69 -30.30
N ARG A 12 22.41 45.24 -30.74
CA ARG A 12 21.08 44.80 -30.30
C ARG A 12 20.86 43.29 -30.53
N GLN A 13 21.40 42.74 -31.61
CA GLN A 13 21.32 41.31 -31.94
C GLN A 13 22.07 40.43 -30.93
N PHE A 14 23.24 40.86 -30.46
CA PHE A 14 23.99 40.15 -29.43
C PHE A 14 23.23 40.11 -28.10
N HIS A 15 22.65 41.23 -27.67
CA HIS A 15 21.81 41.26 -26.46
C HIS A 15 20.58 40.35 -26.56
N ILE A 16 19.89 40.34 -27.71
CA ILE A 16 18.77 39.43 -27.95
C ILE A 16 19.21 37.96 -27.87
N CYS A 17 20.33 37.61 -28.50
CA CYS A 17 20.87 36.25 -28.46
C CYS A 17 21.28 35.83 -27.04
N MET A 18 21.90 36.73 -26.27
CA MET A 18 22.26 36.50 -24.87
C MET A 18 21.03 36.26 -23.99
N VAL A 19 19.98 37.07 -24.15
CA VAL A 19 18.72 36.89 -23.42
C VAL A 19 18.08 35.54 -23.75
N LEU A 20 18.07 35.14 -25.03
CA LEU A 20 17.56 33.82 -25.44
C LEU A 20 18.34 32.67 -24.81
N VAL A 21 19.67 32.76 -24.72
CA VAL A 21 20.51 31.75 -24.05
C VAL A 21 20.21 31.67 -22.56
N ILE A 22 20.03 32.82 -21.88
CA ILE A 22 19.67 32.85 -20.46
C ILE A 22 18.30 32.21 -20.24
N ILE A 23 17.30 32.52 -21.06
CA ILE A 23 15.97 31.91 -20.99
C ILE A 23 16.06 30.40 -21.20
N PHE A 24 16.81 29.95 -22.21
CA PHE A 24 17.02 28.52 -22.46
C PHE A 24 17.68 27.82 -21.28
N ALA A 25 18.71 28.42 -20.67
CA ALA A 25 19.38 27.87 -19.50
C ALA A 25 18.43 27.76 -18.29
N ILE A 26 17.59 28.77 -18.04
CA ILE A 26 16.58 28.73 -16.97
C ILE A 26 15.57 27.60 -17.22
N LEU A 27 15.05 27.48 -18.44
CA LEU A 27 14.12 26.41 -18.82
C LEU A 27 14.75 25.02 -18.68
N PHE A 28 16.01 24.88 -19.08
CA PHE A 28 16.74 23.62 -18.96
C PHE A 28 16.93 23.21 -17.49
N ILE A 29 17.34 24.15 -16.63
CA ILE A 29 17.47 23.92 -15.18
C ILE A 29 16.11 23.56 -14.57
N ALA A 30 15.05 24.31 -14.90
CA ALA A 30 13.70 24.01 -14.43
C ALA A 30 13.23 22.62 -14.90
N GLY A 31 13.55 22.24 -16.14
CA GLY A 31 13.28 20.91 -16.69
C GLY A 31 14.00 19.80 -15.92
N ILE A 32 15.28 19.98 -15.59
CA ILE A 32 16.04 19.02 -14.77
C ILE A 32 15.44 18.90 -13.37
N ILE A 33 15.08 20.00 -12.73
CA ILE A 33 14.46 20.00 -11.40
C ILE A 33 13.11 19.27 -11.43
N SER A 34 12.30 19.52 -12.46
CA SER A 34 11.01 18.84 -12.65
C SER A 34 11.18 17.35 -12.89
N LEU A 35 12.15 16.94 -13.71
CA LEU A 35 12.47 15.53 -13.95
C LEU A 35 12.92 14.83 -12.66
N LYS A 36 13.82 15.48 -11.91
CA LYS A 36 14.30 14.98 -10.62
C LYS A 36 13.14 14.78 -9.64
N TYR A 37 12.25 15.76 -9.51
CA TYR A 37 11.05 15.65 -8.67
C TYR A 37 10.10 14.54 -9.13
N ASN A 38 9.98 14.30 -10.44
CA ASN A 38 9.14 13.21 -10.94
C ASN A 38 9.70 11.82 -10.58
N VAL A 39 11.03 11.68 -10.54
CA VAL A 39 11.70 10.41 -10.21
C VAL A 39 11.84 10.22 -8.69
N GLU A 40 12.27 11.24 -7.96
CA GLU A 40 12.61 11.14 -6.54
C GLU A 40 11.47 11.57 -5.60
N GLY A 41 10.47 12.29 -6.11
CA GLY A 41 9.38 12.84 -5.30
C GLY A 41 9.80 13.98 -4.37
N GLU A 42 9.08 14.11 -3.27
CA GLU A 42 9.40 15.04 -2.20
C GLU A 42 10.66 14.58 -1.48
N GLY A 43 11.72 15.37 -1.50
CA GLY A 43 13.01 14.96 -0.92
C GLY A 43 13.04 14.88 0.60
N ASN A 44 12.10 15.54 1.31
CA ASN A 44 12.03 15.53 2.77
C ASN A 44 10.58 15.69 3.25
N PRO A 45 9.70 14.69 3.05
CA PRO A 45 8.31 14.78 3.49
C PRO A 45 8.22 14.69 5.02
N PRO A 46 7.16 15.23 5.65
CA PRO A 46 7.01 15.24 7.11
C PRO A 46 6.76 13.85 7.72
N PHE A 47 6.28 12.90 6.91
CA PHE A 47 6.05 11.51 7.31
C PHE A 47 6.52 10.60 6.18
N ASN A 48 7.06 9.44 6.56
CA ASN A 48 7.55 8.43 5.64
C ASN A 48 6.90 7.08 5.94
N LEU A 49 6.70 6.27 4.90
CA LEU A 49 6.49 4.83 5.09
C LEU A 49 7.84 4.21 5.47
N SER A 50 7.89 3.60 6.66
CA SER A 50 9.12 3.08 7.27
C SER A 50 9.24 1.56 7.18
N LYS A 51 8.10 0.87 7.11
CA LYS A 51 8.03 -0.58 7.02
C LYS A 51 6.68 -0.99 6.44
N ILE A 52 6.69 -2.07 5.67
CA ILE A 52 5.50 -2.83 5.29
C ILE A 52 5.66 -4.23 5.87
N SER A 53 4.70 -4.69 6.67
CA SER A 53 4.65 -6.07 7.13
C SER A 53 3.41 -6.75 6.55
N ILE A 54 3.58 -7.95 6.01
CA ILE A 54 2.50 -8.73 5.43
C ILE A 54 2.46 -10.07 6.17
N ILE A 55 1.26 -10.54 6.49
CA ILE A 55 1.00 -11.87 7.04
C ILE A 55 0.00 -12.56 6.11
N SER A 56 0.43 -13.66 5.49
CA SER A 56 -0.44 -14.50 4.66
C SER A 56 -0.84 -15.76 5.44
N ASN A 57 -2.13 -16.07 5.50
CA ASN A 57 -2.63 -17.28 6.15
C ASN A 57 -3.81 -17.91 5.40
N ILE A 58 -4.20 -19.09 5.86
CA ILE A 58 -5.37 -19.85 5.40
C ILE A 58 -6.43 -19.76 6.49
N ASP A 59 -7.68 -19.60 6.08
CA ASP A 59 -8.83 -19.57 6.96
C ASP A 59 -9.91 -20.52 6.42
N GLY A 60 -10.66 -21.12 7.34
CA GLY A 60 -11.75 -22.04 7.05
C GLY A 60 -12.97 -21.62 7.85
N THR A 61 -13.94 -21.00 7.19
CA THR A 61 -15.17 -20.54 7.85
C THR A 61 -16.23 -21.63 7.75
N ASP A 62 -16.82 -22.01 8.87
CA ASP A 62 -17.90 -23.00 8.89
C ASP A 62 -19.11 -22.48 8.10
N THR A 63 -19.59 -23.29 7.18
CA THR A 63 -20.85 -23.04 6.48
C THR A 63 -21.93 -23.79 7.26
N GLU A 64 -23.09 -23.18 7.50
CA GLU A 64 -24.18 -23.80 8.28
C GLU A 64 -24.67 -25.11 7.62
N ASP A 65 -24.00 -26.22 7.92
CA ASP A 65 -24.25 -27.55 7.41
C ASP A 65 -24.58 -28.49 8.57
N THR A 66 -25.64 -29.26 8.41
CA THR A 66 -26.11 -30.22 9.42
C THR A 66 -25.86 -31.66 9.01
N GLU A 67 -25.44 -31.90 7.76
CA GLU A 67 -25.19 -33.23 7.21
C GLU A 67 -23.73 -33.65 7.36
N ASN A 68 -22.80 -32.70 7.24
CA ASN A 68 -21.37 -32.96 7.32
C ASN A 68 -20.77 -32.44 8.62
N LYS A 69 -19.89 -33.24 9.23
CA LYS A 69 -19.15 -32.87 10.44
C LYS A 69 -18.29 -31.61 10.21
N TRP A 70 -17.73 -31.49 9.02
CA TRP A 70 -16.97 -30.33 8.58
C TRP A 70 -17.48 -29.90 7.22
N ASN A 71 -17.85 -28.63 7.09
CA ASN A 71 -18.10 -27.98 5.81
C ASN A 71 -17.55 -26.55 5.87
N LEU A 72 -16.29 -26.40 5.50
CA LEU A 72 -15.54 -25.15 5.68
C LEU A 72 -15.33 -24.45 4.34
N GLU A 73 -15.81 -23.22 4.21
CA GLU A 73 -15.42 -22.33 3.12
C GLU A 73 -13.97 -21.90 3.32
N VAL A 74 -13.11 -22.26 2.37
CA VAL A 74 -11.68 -22.01 2.45
C VAL A 74 -11.36 -20.65 1.81
N ASN A 75 -10.66 -19.83 2.59
CA ASN A 75 -10.22 -18.50 2.21
C ASN A 75 -8.70 -18.37 2.41
N GLN A 76 -8.07 -17.45 1.68
CA GLN A 76 -6.67 -17.10 1.86
C GLN A 76 -6.57 -15.61 2.19
N ASN A 77 -6.06 -15.27 3.37
CA ASN A 77 -6.00 -13.89 3.84
C ASN A 77 -4.58 -13.33 3.79
N ASN A 78 -4.46 -12.06 3.44
CA ASN A 78 -3.24 -11.27 3.48
C ASN A 78 -3.48 -10.03 4.32
N ASP A 79 -2.94 -10.00 5.52
CA ASP A 79 -3.01 -8.85 6.42
C ASP A 79 -1.82 -7.94 6.15
N ILE A 80 -2.08 -6.70 5.75
CA ILE A 80 -1.07 -5.72 5.35
C ILE A 80 -1.01 -4.61 6.39
N TYR A 81 0.18 -4.41 6.96
CA TYR A 81 0.50 -3.40 7.95
C TYR A 81 1.47 -2.39 7.35
N LEU A 82 1.06 -1.13 7.30
CA LEU A 82 1.88 -0.02 6.80
C LEU A 82 2.30 0.86 7.98
N TYR A 83 3.60 0.96 8.23
CA TYR A 83 4.17 1.71 9.34
C TYR A 83 4.58 3.10 8.88
N ILE A 84 3.84 4.12 9.34
CA ILE A 84 4.09 5.51 9.01
C ILE A 84 4.84 6.16 10.17
N LYS A 85 6.04 6.68 9.90
CA LYS A 85 6.88 7.35 10.91
C LYS A 85 7.01 8.82 10.59
N LYS A 86 6.95 9.67 11.62
CA LYS A 86 7.35 11.07 11.52
C LYS A 86 8.80 11.20 11.09
N ASN A 87 9.05 12.12 10.17
CA ASN A 87 10.40 12.46 9.74
C ASN A 87 11.04 13.44 10.73
N GLU A 88 12.02 12.96 11.48
CA GLU A 88 12.75 13.75 12.48
C GLU A 88 13.56 14.91 11.86
N ASN A 89 13.90 14.82 10.57
CA ASN A 89 14.66 15.84 9.85
C ASN A 89 13.76 16.91 9.19
N TYR A 90 12.44 16.83 9.35
CA TYR A 90 11.52 17.81 8.79
C TYR A 90 11.47 19.07 9.66
N LYS A 91 11.63 20.24 9.03
CA LYS A 91 11.90 21.51 9.72
C LYS A 91 10.71 22.10 10.46
N TYR A 92 9.49 21.70 10.11
CA TYR A 92 8.26 22.28 10.63
C TYR A 92 7.46 21.25 11.41
N THR A 93 6.64 21.69 12.34
CA THR A 93 5.69 20.78 13.00
C THR A 93 4.53 20.51 12.05
N GLU A 94 4.28 19.22 11.78
CA GLU A 94 3.13 18.74 11.03
C GLU A 94 2.50 17.57 11.78
N THR A 95 1.20 17.40 11.57
CA THR A 95 0.37 16.36 12.18
C THR A 95 -0.48 15.71 11.09
N ILE A 96 -0.66 14.40 11.20
CA ILE A 96 -1.52 13.64 10.29
C ILE A 96 -2.97 13.99 10.60
N SER A 97 -3.70 14.43 9.57
CA SER A 97 -5.15 14.60 9.58
C SER A 97 -5.86 13.32 9.16
N SER A 98 -5.37 12.65 8.11
CA SER A 98 -5.83 11.32 7.73
C SER A 98 -4.82 10.57 6.86
N VAL A 99 -4.95 9.26 6.79
CA VAL A 99 -4.25 8.40 5.84
C VAL A 99 -5.28 7.64 5.03
N VAL A 100 -5.27 7.82 3.71
CA VAL A 100 -6.23 7.23 2.78
C VAL A 100 -5.52 6.30 1.82
N ILE A 101 -5.91 5.04 1.83
CA ILE A 101 -5.49 4.02 0.87
C ILE A 101 -6.65 3.78 -0.09
N ASN A 102 -6.42 4.07 -1.37
CA ASN A 102 -7.46 4.02 -2.39
C ASN A 102 -6.87 3.69 -3.75
N ASN A 103 -7.70 3.81 -4.79
CA ASN A 103 -7.30 3.53 -6.18
C ASN A 103 -6.69 2.12 -6.32
N PHE A 104 -7.32 1.16 -5.65
CA PHE A 104 -6.94 -0.23 -5.73
C PHE A 104 -7.17 -0.74 -7.15
N ASN A 105 -6.13 -1.33 -7.73
CA ASN A 105 -6.13 -1.91 -9.05
C ASN A 105 -5.51 -3.30 -9.01
N ILE A 106 -6.22 -4.27 -9.57
CA ILE A 106 -5.75 -5.65 -9.69
C ILE A 106 -4.92 -5.72 -10.97
N VAL A 107 -3.60 -5.82 -10.84
CA VAL A 107 -2.67 -5.94 -11.97
C VAL A 107 -2.62 -7.37 -12.47
N LYS A 108 -2.71 -8.34 -11.55
CA LYS A 108 -2.85 -9.77 -11.84
C LYS A 108 -3.84 -10.38 -10.85
N SER A 109 -4.85 -11.08 -11.35
CA SER A 109 -5.84 -11.80 -10.52
C SER A 109 -5.36 -13.22 -10.19
N PRO A 110 -5.81 -13.80 -9.06
CA PRO A 110 -5.64 -15.23 -8.80
C PRO A 110 -6.49 -16.05 -9.80
N SER A 111 -6.17 -17.33 -9.98
CA SER A 111 -6.94 -18.24 -10.83
C SER A 111 -8.15 -18.85 -10.11
N VAL A 112 -8.16 -18.78 -8.77
CA VAL A 112 -9.21 -19.33 -7.90
C VAL A 112 -9.81 -18.25 -7.00
N GLY A 113 -11.06 -18.47 -6.59
CA GLY A 113 -11.79 -17.58 -5.68
C GLY A 113 -12.01 -16.17 -6.22
N GLN A 114 -12.31 -15.24 -5.31
CA GLN A 114 -12.58 -13.84 -5.60
C GLN A 114 -11.76 -12.94 -4.67
N LEU A 115 -11.12 -11.92 -5.22
CA LEU A 115 -10.39 -10.94 -4.42
C LEU A 115 -11.35 -9.97 -3.75
N LYS A 116 -11.20 -9.83 -2.44
CA LYS A 116 -11.96 -8.89 -1.61
C LYS A 116 -11.02 -8.10 -0.69
N LEU A 117 -11.37 -6.85 -0.46
CA LEU A 117 -10.66 -5.93 0.42
C LEU A 117 -11.50 -5.69 1.67
N PHE A 118 -10.88 -5.84 2.85
CA PHE A 118 -11.54 -5.67 4.13
C PHE A 118 -10.85 -4.62 5.01
N LYS A 119 -11.66 -3.79 5.65
CA LYS A 119 -11.24 -2.96 6.79
C LYS A 119 -11.22 -3.79 8.08
N PRO A 120 -10.48 -3.35 9.11
CA PRO A 120 -10.60 -3.93 10.44
C PRO A 120 -12.04 -3.97 10.93
N ASP A 121 -12.36 -5.05 11.64
CA ASP A 121 -13.61 -5.21 12.37
C ASP A 121 -13.58 -4.34 13.63
N VAL A 122 -14.72 -3.78 14.04
CA VAL A 122 -14.83 -2.93 15.24
C VAL A 122 -15.40 -3.68 16.44
N ASP A 123 -16.18 -4.72 16.22
CA ASP A 123 -17.09 -5.30 17.20
C ASP A 123 -16.45 -6.46 17.99
N VAL A 124 -15.63 -7.30 17.34
CA VAL A 124 -15.14 -8.53 17.99
C VAL A 124 -13.82 -8.32 18.72
N GLU A 125 -13.83 -8.46 20.04
CA GLU A 125 -12.65 -8.26 20.88
C GLU A 125 -11.50 -9.21 20.49
N ASN A 126 -10.26 -8.69 20.50
CA ASN A 126 -9.03 -9.41 20.14
C ASN A 126 -8.94 -9.95 18.69
N VAL A 127 -9.94 -9.68 17.85
CA VAL A 127 -9.92 -10.01 16.41
C VAL A 127 -9.80 -8.71 15.62
N ILE A 128 -8.80 -8.62 14.73
CA ILE A 128 -8.61 -7.44 13.88
C ILE A 128 -9.50 -7.49 12.65
N PHE A 129 -9.70 -8.66 12.06
CA PHE A 129 -10.41 -8.82 10.79
C PHE A 129 -11.46 -9.91 10.86
N ILE A 130 -12.63 -9.62 10.28
CA ILE A 130 -13.67 -10.58 9.99
C ILE A 130 -14.04 -10.41 8.52
N SER A 131 -14.04 -11.53 7.78
CA SER A 131 -14.35 -11.58 6.36
C SER A 131 -15.86 -11.53 6.10
N SER A 132 -16.53 -10.51 6.64
CA SER A 132 -17.97 -10.26 6.48
C SER A 132 -18.23 -9.16 5.44
N SER A 133 -19.43 -9.15 4.85
CA SER A 133 -19.84 -8.10 3.90
C SER A 133 -19.82 -6.69 4.50
N GLU A 134 -19.98 -6.55 5.81
CA GLU A 134 -19.96 -5.26 6.53
C GLU A 134 -18.56 -4.65 6.61
N ASN A 135 -17.52 -5.48 6.50
CA ASN A 135 -16.13 -5.05 6.48
C ASN A 135 -15.55 -4.96 5.07
N GLU A 136 -16.26 -5.44 4.04
CA GLU A 136 -15.86 -5.29 2.65
C GLU A 136 -15.89 -3.81 2.24
N THR A 137 -14.83 -3.34 1.57
CA THR A 137 -14.68 -1.93 1.19
C THR A 137 -13.84 -1.77 -0.08
N ASN A 138 -13.93 -0.60 -0.70
CA ASN A 138 -13.10 -0.20 -1.85
C ASN A 138 -12.03 0.84 -1.48
N SER A 139 -12.02 1.30 -0.22
CA SER A 139 -11.05 2.27 0.30
C SER A 139 -10.85 2.09 1.80
N ILE A 140 -9.64 2.43 2.26
CA ILE A 140 -9.25 2.37 3.68
C ILE A 140 -8.89 3.79 4.10
N GLU A 141 -9.60 4.34 5.08
CA GLU A 141 -9.32 5.68 5.60
C GLU A 141 -9.11 5.61 7.10
N TYR A 142 -7.96 6.09 7.55
CA TYR A 142 -7.63 6.26 8.96
C TYR A 142 -7.65 7.74 9.31
N GLU A 143 -8.45 8.14 10.31
CA GLU A 143 -8.48 9.50 10.84
C GLU A 143 -7.30 9.73 11.81
N GLY A 144 -6.70 10.92 11.74
CA GLY A 144 -5.69 11.36 12.69
C GLY A 144 -6.29 11.61 14.07
N ASP A 145 -5.69 11.02 15.11
CA ASP A 145 -6.07 11.20 16.51
C ASP A 145 -4.81 11.35 17.38
N ILE A 146 -4.95 11.63 18.68
CA ILE A 146 -3.85 11.63 19.65
C ILE A 146 -3.24 10.23 19.74
N ASN A 147 -4.09 9.21 19.81
CA ASN A 147 -3.70 7.81 19.96
C ASN A 147 -4.19 6.96 18.79
N SER A 148 -3.37 6.00 18.36
CA SER A 148 -3.78 5.02 17.34
C SER A 148 -4.84 4.07 17.90
N ASN A 149 -5.80 3.70 17.06
CA ASN A 149 -6.75 2.64 17.32
C ASN A 149 -7.12 1.97 15.99
N ILE A 150 -6.56 0.79 15.75
CA ILE A 150 -6.70 0.09 14.46
C ILE A 150 -8.15 -0.27 14.15
N LYS A 151 -8.89 -0.78 15.15
CA LYS A 151 -10.30 -1.20 15.01
C LYS A 151 -11.22 -0.02 14.69
N ASN A 152 -10.96 1.13 15.30
CA ASN A 152 -11.71 2.36 15.07
C ASN A 152 -11.17 3.20 13.90
N MET A 153 -10.26 2.66 13.09
CA MET A 153 -9.68 3.37 11.95
C MET A 153 -9.03 4.70 12.33
N LYS A 154 -8.26 4.71 13.41
CA LYS A 154 -7.54 5.89 13.91
C LYS A 154 -6.04 5.67 13.92
N ILE A 155 -5.29 6.67 13.47
CA ILE A 155 -3.83 6.70 13.50
C ILE A 155 -3.37 7.87 14.37
N SER A 156 -2.35 7.66 15.20
CA SER A 156 -1.74 8.78 15.94
C SER A 156 -1.22 9.84 14.95
N ASN A 157 -1.49 11.10 15.26
CA ASN A 157 -1.11 12.24 14.44
C ASN A 157 0.42 12.45 14.35
N GLN A 158 1.22 11.70 15.12
CA GLN A 158 2.68 11.64 15.07
C GLN A 158 3.21 10.41 14.29
N GLY A 159 2.35 9.67 13.61
CA GLY A 159 2.69 8.42 12.94
C GLY A 159 2.23 7.20 13.74
N GLY A 160 2.11 6.08 13.05
CA GLY A 160 1.51 4.87 13.58
C GLY A 160 1.39 3.80 12.52
N ILE A 161 0.39 2.94 12.67
CA ILE A 161 0.17 1.80 11.79
C ILE A 161 -1.22 1.92 11.19
N VAL A 162 -1.32 1.75 9.87
CA VAL A 162 -2.58 1.51 9.18
C VAL A 162 -2.61 0.07 8.69
N VAL A 163 -3.76 -0.59 8.79
CA VAL A 163 -3.90 -2.03 8.52
C VAL A 163 -5.12 -2.28 7.64
N PHE A 164 -5.00 -3.21 6.70
CA PHE A 164 -6.11 -3.71 5.89
C PHE A 164 -5.84 -5.15 5.44
N ARG A 165 -6.88 -5.85 4.99
CA ARG A 165 -6.79 -7.24 4.52
C ARG A 165 -7.19 -7.36 3.06
N TYR A 166 -6.37 -8.04 2.27
CA TYR A 166 -6.79 -8.63 1.00
C TYR A 166 -7.02 -10.12 1.17
N ALA A 167 -8.22 -10.60 0.88
CA ALA A 167 -8.51 -12.02 0.89
C ALA A 167 -8.90 -12.54 -0.49
N ILE A 168 -8.50 -13.77 -0.79
CA ILE A 168 -9.10 -14.59 -1.83
C ILE A 168 -10.20 -15.39 -1.14
N THR A 169 -11.44 -15.03 -1.39
CA THR A 169 -12.62 -15.68 -0.79
C THR A 169 -13.24 -16.70 -1.73
N GLY A 170 -13.91 -17.71 -1.20
CA GLY A 170 -14.64 -18.68 -2.01
C GLY A 170 -13.72 -19.51 -2.90
N ILE A 171 -12.57 -19.95 -2.37
CA ILE A 171 -11.63 -20.82 -3.08
C ILE A 171 -12.28 -22.20 -3.33
N GLY A 172 -13.07 -22.66 -2.36
CA GLY A 172 -13.84 -23.89 -2.40
C GLY A 172 -14.25 -24.32 -0.99
N ASN A 173 -15.04 -25.39 -0.91
CA ASN A 173 -15.49 -25.93 0.37
C ASN A 173 -14.76 -27.23 0.68
N TYR A 174 -14.22 -27.33 1.90
CA TYR A 174 -13.70 -28.57 2.44
C TYR A 174 -14.80 -29.30 3.20
N ILE A 175 -15.21 -30.46 2.69
CA ILE A 175 -16.28 -31.27 3.27
C ILE A 175 -15.70 -32.58 3.79
N SER A 176 -15.95 -32.92 5.06
CA SER A 176 -15.47 -34.17 5.66
C SER A 176 -16.35 -34.63 6.81
N ASN A 177 -16.61 -35.95 6.87
CA ASN A 177 -17.22 -36.63 8.02
C ASN A 177 -16.21 -37.49 8.80
N ASP A 178 -15.09 -37.83 8.18
CA ASP A 178 -14.14 -38.82 8.69
C ASP A 178 -13.04 -38.18 9.54
N ASP A 179 -12.73 -36.89 9.32
CA ASP A 179 -11.65 -36.23 10.06
C ASP A 179 -12.05 -35.94 11.51
N GLY A 180 -11.22 -36.41 12.44
CA GLY A 180 -11.33 -36.13 13.87
C GLY A 180 -11.19 -34.64 14.18
N GLU A 181 -10.08 -34.05 13.71
CA GLU A 181 -9.67 -32.66 13.88
C GLU A 181 -9.23 -32.07 12.53
N ILE A 182 -9.45 -30.77 12.33
CA ILE A 182 -9.06 -30.06 11.11
C ILE A 182 -7.80 -29.24 11.32
N ASN A 183 -6.79 -29.50 10.49
CA ASN A 183 -5.64 -28.61 10.34
C ASN A 183 -5.93 -27.55 9.27
N HIS A 184 -6.22 -26.31 9.69
CA HIS A 184 -6.53 -25.20 8.78
C HIS A 184 -5.40 -24.90 7.79
N ASN A 185 -4.14 -25.15 8.17
CA ASN A 185 -2.98 -24.93 7.30
C ASN A 185 -2.93 -25.89 6.11
N GLU A 186 -3.69 -26.99 6.13
CA GLU A 186 -3.70 -27.98 5.07
C GLU A 186 -4.92 -27.85 4.14
N LEU A 187 -5.87 -26.95 4.43
CA LEU A 187 -7.12 -26.86 3.69
C LEU A 187 -6.90 -26.61 2.19
N LEU A 188 -5.95 -25.74 1.83
CA LEU A 188 -5.61 -25.49 0.43
C LEU A 188 -5.05 -26.76 -0.26
N LYS A 189 -4.19 -27.53 0.42
CA LYS A 189 -3.70 -28.82 -0.10
C LYS A 189 -4.84 -29.81 -0.32
N LYS A 190 -5.76 -29.88 0.64
CA LYS A 190 -6.93 -30.78 0.57
C LYS A 190 -7.87 -30.40 -0.59
N LEU A 191 -7.92 -29.13 -0.96
CA LEU A 191 -8.62 -28.64 -2.15
C LEU A 191 -7.81 -28.76 -3.47
N SER A 192 -6.60 -29.34 -3.43
CA SER A 192 -5.70 -29.42 -4.59
C SER A 192 -5.37 -28.05 -5.21
N VAL A 193 -5.31 -27.01 -4.38
CA VAL A 193 -4.94 -25.64 -4.79
C VAL A 193 -3.42 -25.50 -4.69
N ASN A 194 -2.80 -25.00 -5.75
CA ASN A 194 -1.36 -24.78 -5.79
C ASN A 194 -1.04 -23.31 -5.50
N TYR A 195 0.21 -23.04 -5.11
CA TYR A 195 0.63 -21.66 -4.83
C TYR A 195 0.44 -20.71 -6.03
N ASP A 196 0.68 -21.19 -7.25
CA ASP A 196 0.50 -20.40 -8.46
C ASP A 196 -0.95 -19.98 -8.70
N ASP A 197 -1.92 -20.74 -8.19
CA ASP A 197 -3.34 -20.41 -8.32
C ASP A 197 -3.75 -19.20 -7.47
N LEU A 198 -3.01 -18.99 -6.38
CA LEU A 198 -3.26 -17.92 -5.43
C LEU A 198 -2.52 -16.65 -5.79
N LYS A 199 -1.54 -16.68 -6.70
CA LYS A 199 -0.70 -15.51 -6.99
C LYS A 199 -1.50 -14.39 -7.63
N PHE A 200 -1.52 -13.25 -6.95
CA PHE A 200 -2.10 -12.02 -7.43
C PHE A 200 -1.19 -10.82 -7.16
N GLU A 201 -1.44 -9.76 -7.90
CA GLU A 201 -0.67 -8.53 -7.84
C GLU A 201 -1.61 -7.35 -7.80
N VAL A 202 -1.45 -6.49 -6.80
CA VAL A 202 -2.28 -5.30 -6.61
C VAL A 202 -1.41 -4.06 -6.56
N SER A 203 -1.94 -2.98 -7.11
CA SER A 203 -1.41 -1.63 -6.94
C SER A 203 -2.45 -0.75 -6.26
N PHE A 204 -2.00 0.19 -5.44
CA PHE A 204 -2.87 1.14 -4.76
C PHE A 204 -2.12 2.42 -4.42
N ASP A 205 -2.86 3.48 -4.14
CA ASP A 205 -2.31 4.75 -3.71
C ASP A 205 -2.41 4.90 -2.19
N ILE A 206 -1.35 5.39 -1.56
CA ILE A 206 -1.35 5.84 -0.17
C ILE A 206 -1.29 7.37 -0.18
N ASN A 207 -2.26 8.02 0.46
CA ASN A 207 -2.31 9.47 0.62
C ASN A 207 -2.21 9.81 2.11
N ILE A 208 -1.18 10.56 2.49
CA ILE A 208 -1.02 11.10 3.84
C ILE A 208 -1.44 12.57 3.81
N ASN A 209 -2.57 12.87 4.44
CA ASN A 209 -3.14 14.21 4.55
C ASN A 209 -2.76 14.83 5.89
N LEU A 210 -2.35 16.09 5.87
CA LEU A 210 -1.91 16.83 7.06
C LEU A 210 -2.92 17.88 7.46
N ASP A 211 -2.93 18.26 8.74
CA ASP A 211 -3.78 19.34 9.25
C ASP A 211 -3.45 20.70 8.60
N SER A 212 -2.22 20.85 8.07
CA SER A 212 -1.81 22.01 7.25
C SER A 212 -2.44 22.03 5.85
N LYS A 213 -3.33 21.08 5.53
CA LYS A 213 -3.98 20.88 4.23
C LYS A 213 -3.03 20.50 3.10
N LYS A 214 -1.81 20.07 3.43
CA LYS A 214 -0.88 19.45 2.48
C LYS A 214 -1.18 17.96 2.40
N SER A 215 -1.04 17.39 1.21
CA SER A 215 -1.23 15.96 0.98
C SER A 215 -0.04 15.38 0.23
N TYR A 216 0.37 14.18 0.62
CA TYR A 216 1.47 13.45 0.00
C TYR A 216 0.98 12.10 -0.45
N LYS A 217 1.23 11.76 -1.72
CA LYS A 217 0.75 10.56 -2.37
C LYS A 217 1.92 9.69 -2.84
N ALA A 218 1.87 8.40 -2.54
CA ALA A 218 2.75 7.39 -3.13
C ALA A 218 1.89 6.29 -3.78
N ASN A 219 2.37 5.72 -4.88
CA ASN A 219 1.79 4.52 -5.46
C ASN A 219 2.58 3.30 -4.98
N MET A 220 1.87 2.25 -4.61
CA MET A 220 2.42 1.02 -4.08
C MET A 220 1.99 -0.16 -4.92
N LYS A 221 2.84 -1.18 -4.93
CA LYS A 221 2.61 -2.43 -5.64
C LYS A 221 3.01 -3.59 -4.74
N LEU A 222 2.14 -4.58 -4.59
CA LEU A 222 2.37 -5.78 -3.78
C LEU A 222 2.06 -7.03 -4.60
N GLU A 223 2.93 -8.03 -4.47
CA GLU A 223 2.70 -9.40 -4.92
C GLU A 223 2.30 -10.25 -3.70
N LEU A 224 1.17 -10.95 -3.81
CA LEU A 224 0.52 -11.69 -2.73
C LEU A 224 0.03 -13.07 -3.26
N PRO A 225 -0.14 -14.09 -2.39
CA PRO A 225 0.34 -14.14 -1.01
C PRO A 225 1.88 -14.24 -0.92
N ILE A 226 2.42 -13.89 0.25
CA ILE A 226 3.86 -14.00 0.52
C ILE A 226 4.22 -15.42 0.97
N GLY A 227 5.39 -15.90 0.55
CA GLY A 227 5.87 -17.24 0.91
C GLY A 227 4.97 -18.36 0.38
N ASN A 228 5.31 -19.60 0.68
CA ASN A 228 4.51 -20.75 0.25
C ASN A 228 3.42 -21.06 1.28
N VAL A 229 2.34 -20.26 1.26
CA VAL A 229 1.21 -20.41 2.19
C VAL A 229 0.53 -21.78 2.09
N VAL A 230 0.57 -22.41 0.91
CA VAL A 230 -0.02 -23.74 0.69
C VAL A 230 0.72 -24.80 1.49
N ASP A 231 2.05 -24.80 1.42
CA ASP A 231 2.86 -25.86 2.05
C ASP A 231 3.17 -25.62 3.51
N ASP A 232 3.50 -24.37 3.84
CA ASP A 232 4.09 -23.98 5.12
C ASP A 232 3.06 -23.29 6.04
N GLY A 233 1.81 -23.10 5.59
CA GLY A 233 0.76 -22.44 6.35
C GLY A 233 1.01 -20.94 6.50
N ILE A 234 0.98 -20.43 7.73
CA ILE A 234 1.13 -18.99 8.00
C ILE A 234 2.53 -18.51 7.59
N GLN A 235 2.59 -17.48 6.77
CA GLN A 235 3.82 -16.83 6.28
C GLN A 235 3.82 -15.36 6.66
N SER A 236 5.00 -14.81 6.97
CA SER A 236 5.17 -13.39 7.25
C SER A 236 6.43 -12.82 6.58
N LYS A 237 6.35 -11.56 6.16
CA LYS A 237 7.46 -10.84 5.54
C LYS A 237 7.41 -9.39 5.95
N GLU A 238 8.57 -8.86 6.29
CA GLU A 238 8.76 -7.43 6.51
C GLU A 238 9.62 -6.86 5.38
N ASN A 239 9.23 -5.70 4.87
CA ASN A 239 10.03 -4.91 3.96
C ASN A 239 10.27 -3.52 4.56
N THR A 240 11.54 -3.19 4.79
CA THR A 240 12.00 -1.87 5.21
C THR A 240 12.71 -1.11 4.08
N ASP A 241 13.01 -1.80 2.98
CA ASP A 241 13.56 -1.18 1.77
C ASP A 241 12.41 -0.65 0.91
N LEU A 242 12.13 0.64 1.11
CA LEU A 242 11.01 1.36 0.53
C LEU A 242 11.47 2.50 -0.37
N GLU A 243 12.68 2.41 -0.93
CA GLU A 243 13.23 3.41 -1.86
C GLU A 243 12.32 3.64 -3.08
N ASN A 244 11.52 2.63 -3.46
CA ASN A 244 10.55 2.72 -4.55
C ASN A 244 9.24 3.42 -4.16
N SER A 245 8.98 3.66 -2.88
CA SER A 245 7.79 4.34 -2.37
C SER A 245 7.95 5.85 -2.44
N ILE A 246 7.85 6.39 -3.66
CA ILE A 246 8.09 7.80 -3.95
C ILE A 246 6.84 8.63 -3.58
N PHE A 247 6.93 9.38 -2.48
CA PHE A 247 5.87 10.32 -2.08
C PHE A 247 5.98 11.63 -2.86
N LYS A 248 4.90 12.04 -3.51
CA LYS A 248 4.76 13.32 -4.21
C LYS A 248 3.71 14.18 -3.53
N ARG A 249 3.99 15.47 -3.39
CA ARG A 249 2.98 16.42 -2.94
C ARG A 249 1.93 16.61 -4.03
N ILE A 250 0.65 16.58 -3.65
CA ILE A 250 -0.52 16.81 -4.52
C ILE A 250 -1.28 18.08 -4.13
#